data_AF-A0A5K1CKS9-F1
#
_entry.id   AF-A0A5K1CKS9-F1
#
_cell.length_a   1.000
_cell.length_b   1.000
_cell.length_c   1.000
_cell.angle_alpha   90.00
_cell.angle_beta   90.00
_cell.angle_gamma   90.00
#
_symmetry.space_group_name_H-M   'P 1'
#
loop_
_entity.id
_entity.type
_entity.pdbx_description
1 polymer ?
#
loop_
_entity_poly.entity_id
_entity_poly.type
_entity_poly.pdbx_seq_one_letter_code
_entity_poly.pdbx_strand_id
1 'polypeptide(L)'
;AATNSGSPSAELMVQESFTDASGSMVVYAPIDVAGVNIAMSAEDTSCIPLLPSGFVIVPGGDDNSGSCNINTDNLGASSPAINGGCILTVAFQVLASAVPASKISMSTVTTINNHICNAVRQIHAALATCSSEPAPSSH
;
A
#
# COMPACT_ATOMS: atom_id res chain seq x y z
N ALA A 1 -32.24 7.71 15.07
CA ALA A 1 -33.27 7.31 14.10
C ALA A 1 -32.61 6.36 13.11
N ALA A 2 -33.19 5.17 12.90
CA ALA A 2 -32.68 4.20 11.94
C ALA A 2 -33.18 4.56 10.54
N THR A 3 -32.28 4.66 9.57
CA THR A 3 -32.64 4.67 8.14
C THR A 3 -32.00 3.44 7.51
N ASN A 4 -32.81 2.38 7.40
CA ASN A 4 -32.58 1.31 6.45
C ASN A 4 -33.27 1.72 5.14
N SER A 5 -32.51 1.94 4.08
CA SER A 5 -33.04 2.04 2.72
C SER A 5 -32.17 1.19 1.79
N GLY A 6 -32.69 -0.01 1.50
CA GLY A 6 -32.06 -1.00 0.62
C GLY A 6 -32.01 -0.56 -0.83
N SER A 7 -30.84 -0.09 -1.25
CA SER A 7 -30.31 -0.29 -2.59
C SER A 7 -28.94 -0.97 -2.42
N PRO A 8 -28.43 -1.79 -3.36
CA PRO A 8 -27.02 -2.11 -3.34
C PRO A 8 -26.31 -0.78 -3.59
N SER A 9 -25.97 -0.08 -2.51
CA SER A 9 -25.20 1.16 -2.56
C SER A 9 -23.90 0.78 -3.22
N ALA A 10 -23.76 1.11 -4.50
CA ALA A 10 -22.53 0.86 -5.24
C ALA A 10 -21.43 1.63 -4.51
N GLU A 11 -20.55 0.91 -3.84
CA GLU A 11 -19.36 1.50 -3.24
C GLU A 11 -18.37 1.74 -4.38
N LEU A 12 -17.95 3.00 -4.48
CA LEU A 12 -16.89 3.44 -5.36
C LEU A 12 -15.59 3.56 -4.54
N MET A 13 -14.47 3.68 -5.23
CA MET A 13 -13.18 3.89 -4.58
C MET A 13 -12.56 5.16 -5.13
N VAL A 14 -12.20 6.08 -4.25
CA VAL A 14 -11.32 7.20 -4.58
C VAL A 14 -9.90 6.76 -4.33
N GLN A 15 -9.01 7.03 -5.27
CA GLN A 15 -7.61 6.66 -5.20
C GLN A 15 -6.76 7.83 -5.66
N GLU A 16 -5.72 8.11 -4.89
CA GLU A 16 -4.65 9.02 -5.22
C GLU A 16 -3.33 8.24 -5.22
N SER A 17 -2.47 8.53 -6.18
CA SER A 17 -1.14 7.95 -6.25
C SER A 17 -0.15 9.02 -6.66
N PHE A 18 1.02 9.01 -6.01
CA PHE A 18 2.07 9.97 -6.28
C PHE A 18 3.42 9.25 -6.30
N THR A 19 4.28 9.63 -7.23
CA THR A 19 5.63 9.08 -7.35
C THR A 19 6.62 10.18 -7.69
N ASP A 20 7.68 10.28 -6.92
CA ASP A 20 8.82 11.17 -7.17
C ASP A 20 10.16 10.49 -6.76
N ALA A 21 11.24 11.26 -6.71
CA ALA A 21 12.55 10.75 -6.30
C ALA A 21 12.62 10.30 -4.82
N SER A 22 11.68 10.75 -3.99
CA SER A 22 11.59 10.42 -2.57
C SER A 22 10.80 9.14 -2.32
N GLY A 23 10.01 8.67 -3.29
CA GLY A 23 9.25 7.42 -3.17
C GLY A 23 7.97 7.41 -4.00
N SER A 24 7.20 6.35 -3.81
CA SER A 24 5.89 6.15 -4.44
C SER A 24 4.85 5.83 -3.39
N MET A 25 3.66 6.43 -3.48
CA MET A 25 2.55 6.16 -2.61
C MET A 25 1.27 5.87 -3.37
N VAL A 26 0.39 5.09 -2.74
CA VAL A 26 -1.00 4.91 -3.14
C VAL A 26 -1.86 5.04 -1.90
N VAL A 27 -2.82 5.96 -1.94
CA VAL A 27 -3.83 6.15 -0.89
C VAL A 27 -5.20 5.98 -1.53
N TYR A 28 -6.06 5.21 -0.90
CA TYR A 28 -7.40 4.94 -1.40
C TYR A 28 -8.42 4.88 -0.26
N ALA A 29 -9.67 5.20 -0.55
CA ALA A 29 -10.78 5.07 0.39
C ALA A 29 -12.05 4.62 -0.33
N PRO A 30 -12.86 3.73 0.27
CA PRO A 30 -14.21 3.48 -0.20
C PRO A 30 -15.07 4.74 0.02
N ILE A 31 -15.96 5.02 -0.92
CA ILE A 31 -16.91 6.13 -0.87
C ILE A 31 -18.23 5.68 -1.52
N ASP A 32 -19.37 6.10 -0.99
CA ASP A 32 -20.67 5.83 -1.61
C ASP A 32 -20.99 6.85 -2.71
N VAL A 33 -21.96 6.53 -3.57
CA VAL A 33 -22.39 7.42 -4.66
C VAL A 33 -22.88 8.78 -4.13
N ALA A 34 -23.48 8.80 -2.94
CA ALA A 34 -23.95 10.03 -2.30
C ALA A 34 -22.78 10.96 -1.94
N GLY A 35 -21.73 10.42 -1.32
CA GLY A 35 -20.50 11.14 -1.00
C GLY A 35 -19.80 11.66 -2.25
N VAL A 36 -19.76 10.88 -3.33
CA VAL A 36 -19.22 11.35 -4.61
C VAL A 36 -20.02 12.54 -5.14
N ASN A 37 -21.35 12.49 -5.07
CA ASN A 37 -22.19 13.58 -5.56
C ASN A 37 -22.00 14.88 -4.75
N ILE A 38 -21.85 14.79 -3.43
CA ILE A 38 -21.51 15.93 -2.55
C ILE A 38 -20.15 16.52 -2.96
N ALA A 39 -19.15 15.67 -3.13
CA ALA A 39 -17.80 16.10 -3.54
C ALA A 39 -17.77 16.76 -4.92
N MET A 40 -18.56 16.25 -5.89
CA MET A 40 -18.64 16.83 -7.24
C MET A 40 -19.46 18.12 -7.30
N SER A 41 -20.38 18.32 -6.36
CA SER A 41 -21.23 19.52 -6.31
C SER A 41 -20.55 20.73 -5.64
N ALA A 42 -19.28 20.61 -5.26
CA ALA A 42 -18.52 21.61 -4.51
C ALA A 42 -19.21 22.03 -3.19
N GLU A 43 -19.96 21.10 -2.60
CA GLU A 43 -20.60 21.26 -1.30
C GLU A 43 -19.60 20.96 -0.16
N ASP A 44 -20.06 21.02 1.08
CA ASP A 44 -19.24 20.71 2.25
C ASP A 44 -18.95 19.19 2.35
N THR A 45 -17.71 18.81 2.06
CA THR A 45 -17.23 17.42 2.12
C THR A 45 -16.83 16.96 3.52
N SER A 46 -16.91 17.83 4.54
CA SER A 46 -16.48 17.48 5.91
C SER A 46 -17.31 16.36 6.55
N CYS A 47 -18.51 16.12 6.03
CA CYS A 47 -19.44 15.10 6.51
C CYS A 47 -19.30 13.74 5.81
N ILE A 48 -18.44 13.61 4.78
CA ILE A 48 -18.26 12.35 4.06
C ILE A 48 -17.36 11.43 4.89
N PRO A 49 -17.87 10.28 5.40
CA PRO A 49 -17.06 9.36 6.18
C PRO A 49 -16.14 8.58 5.25
N LEU A 50 -14.83 8.80 5.36
CA LEU A 50 -13.81 8.02 4.65
C LEU A 50 -12.98 7.20 5.64
N LEU A 51 -12.54 6.04 5.18
CA LEU A 51 -11.56 5.20 5.89
C LEU A 51 -10.34 5.00 4.97
N PRO A 52 -9.45 6.00 4.85
CA PRO A 52 -8.28 5.90 3.99
C PRO A 52 -7.37 4.75 4.39
N SER A 53 -6.90 4.02 3.40
CA SER A 53 -5.86 3.01 3.52
C SER A 53 -4.89 3.17 2.37
N GLY A 54 -3.67 2.65 2.53
CA GLY A 54 -2.65 2.86 1.51
C GLY A 54 -1.28 2.40 1.94
N PHE A 55 -0.32 2.68 1.09
CA PHE A 55 1.08 2.39 1.35
C PHE A 55 1.99 3.42 0.70
N VAL A 56 3.20 3.54 1.23
CA VAL A 56 4.31 4.28 0.65
C VAL A 56 5.55 3.40 0.60
N ILE A 57 6.24 3.47 -0.53
CA ILE A 57 7.49 2.80 -0.82
C ILE A 57 8.53 3.90 -0.97
N VAL A 58 9.49 3.91 -0.05
CA VAL A 58 10.62 4.85 -0.07
C VAL A 58 11.87 4.06 -0.46
N PRO A 59 12.75 4.57 -1.34
CA PRO A 59 14.02 3.94 -1.62
C PRO A 59 14.79 3.76 -0.30
N GLY A 60 15.29 2.54 -0.06
CA GLY A 60 16.14 2.25 1.08
C GLY A 60 17.49 2.93 0.86
N GLY A 61 18.05 3.50 1.93
CA GLY A 61 19.42 4.00 1.88
C GLY A 61 20.38 2.85 1.58
N ASP A 62 21.47 3.15 0.88
CA ASP A 62 22.60 2.25 0.78
C ASP A 62 23.08 1.92 2.20
N ASP A 63 22.89 0.68 2.65
CA ASP A 63 23.65 0.13 3.78
C ASP A 63 25.09 -0.07 3.33
N ASN A 64 25.79 1.03 3.09
CA ASN A 64 27.24 1.05 2.93
C ASN A 64 27.88 1.19 4.32
N SER A 65 27.49 0.32 5.26
CA SER A 65 28.11 0.22 6.58
C SER A 65 28.15 -1.23 7.04
N GLY A 66 29.13 -1.98 6.53
CA GLY A 66 29.48 -3.28 7.11
C GLY A 66 30.31 -4.22 6.25
N SER A 67 31.47 -3.78 5.74
CA SER A 67 32.57 -4.66 5.29
C SER A 67 32.21 -5.66 4.19
N CYS A 68 32.31 -5.22 2.93
CA CYS A 68 32.95 -6.09 1.96
C CYS A 68 34.43 -6.20 2.37
N ASN A 69 34.78 -7.25 3.11
CA ASN A 69 36.14 -7.78 3.01
C ASN A 69 36.27 -8.28 1.58
N ILE A 70 36.73 -7.39 0.71
CA ILE A 70 37.19 -7.73 -0.63
C ILE A 70 38.48 -8.54 -0.42
N ASN A 71 38.35 -9.85 -0.23
CA ASN A 71 39.43 -10.74 -0.61
C ASN A 71 39.50 -10.68 -2.14
N THR A 72 40.39 -9.81 -2.61
CA THR A 72 40.69 -9.60 -4.03
C THR A 72 41.57 -10.74 -4.50
N ASP A 73 40.98 -11.89 -4.78
CA ASP A 73 41.70 -13.01 -5.35
C ASP A 73 40.77 -14.05 -6.00
N ASN A 74 39.82 -13.64 -6.85
CA ASN A 74 39.62 -14.35 -8.11
C ASN A 74 38.83 -13.57 -9.16
N LEU A 75 39.17 -13.86 -10.41
CA LEU A 75 38.80 -13.15 -11.63
C LEU A 75 37.32 -13.28 -12.00
N GLY A 76 36.72 -12.18 -12.48
CA GLY A 76 35.61 -12.22 -13.44
C GLY A 76 34.34 -11.47 -13.03
N ALA A 77 34.20 -10.23 -13.52
CA ALA A 77 32.94 -9.49 -13.69
C ALA A 77 32.03 -9.38 -12.46
N SER A 78 32.45 -8.63 -11.44
CA SER A 78 31.56 -8.19 -10.36
C SER A 78 31.12 -6.75 -10.64
N SER A 79 29.99 -6.59 -11.35
CA SER A 79 29.22 -5.35 -11.26
C SER A 79 28.88 -5.11 -9.79
N PRO A 80 29.06 -3.90 -9.22
CA PRO A 80 28.59 -3.63 -7.87
C PRO A 80 27.08 -3.80 -7.89
N ALA A 81 26.58 -4.91 -7.33
CA ALA A 81 25.17 -5.08 -7.10
C ALA A 81 24.76 -3.95 -6.15
N ILE A 82 24.03 -2.97 -6.67
CA ILE A 82 23.38 -1.94 -5.86
C ILE A 82 22.33 -2.71 -5.06
N ASN A 83 22.73 -3.17 -3.88
CA ASN A 83 21.87 -3.91 -2.97
C ASN A 83 20.98 -2.90 -2.21
N GLY A 84 20.32 -2.03 -2.97
CA GLY A 84 19.40 -1.02 -2.46
C GLY A 84 18.04 -1.64 -2.21
N GLY A 85 17.68 -1.79 -0.94
CA GLY A 85 16.32 -2.21 -0.55
C GLY A 85 15.31 -1.08 -0.71
N CYS A 86 14.07 -1.33 -0.25
CA CYS A 86 13.09 -0.26 -0.05
C CYS A 86 12.43 -0.40 1.32
N ILE A 87 11.95 0.72 1.85
CA ILE A 87 11.14 0.75 3.05
C ILE A 87 9.68 0.84 2.61
N LEU A 88 8.92 -0.20 2.94
CA LEU A 88 7.47 -0.24 2.73
C LEU A 88 6.76 0.14 4.04
N THR A 89 6.00 1.24 4.01
CA THR A 89 5.09 1.61 5.10
C THR A 89 3.66 1.41 4.61
N VAL A 90 2.84 0.70 5.39
CA VAL A 90 1.44 0.44 5.06
C VAL A 90 0.56 0.98 6.18
N ALA A 91 -0.54 1.65 5.83
CA ALA A 91 -1.51 2.20 6.75
C ALA A 91 -2.92 1.70 6.38
N PHE A 92 -3.66 1.24 7.39
CA PHE A 92 -5.05 0.82 7.24
C PHE A 92 -5.91 1.51 8.28
N GLN A 93 -7.01 2.10 7.83
CA GLN A 93 -8.07 2.57 8.72
C GLN A 93 -9.27 1.63 8.60
N VAL A 94 -9.65 1.01 9.71
CA VAL A 94 -10.76 0.06 9.76
C VAL A 94 -11.74 0.45 10.86
N LEU A 95 -13.02 0.58 10.51
CA LEU A 95 -14.08 0.79 11.47
C LEU A 95 -14.59 -0.57 11.97
N ALA A 96 -14.09 -1.01 13.13
CA ALA A 96 -14.50 -2.29 13.73
C ALA A 96 -15.98 -2.28 14.17
N SER A 97 -16.52 -1.12 14.54
CA SER A 97 -17.92 -0.96 14.91
C SER A 97 -18.30 0.52 14.97
N ALA A 98 -19.52 0.83 14.55
CA ALA A 98 -20.11 2.16 14.68
C ALA A 98 -20.57 2.50 16.11
N VAL A 99 -20.47 1.55 17.05
CA VAL A 99 -20.86 1.75 18.46
C VAL A 99 -19.62 1.93 19.34
N PRO A 100 -19.41 3.10 19.97
CA PRO A 100 -18.19 3.42 20.73
C PRO A 100 -17.84 2.46 21.88
N ALA A 101 -18.84 1.79 22.47
CA ALA A 101 -18.66 0.87 23.60
C ALA A 101 -18.57 -0.62 23.20
N SER A 102 -18.58 -0.91 21.90
CA SER A 102 -18.48 -2.28 21.42
C SER A 102 -17.06 -2.82 21.57
N LYS A 103 -16.96 -4.09 21.99
CA LYS A 103 -15.67 -4.77 22.11
C LYS A 103 -15.23 -5.29 20.75
N ILE A 104 -13.98 -5.03 20.39
CA ILE A 104 -13.35 -5.65 19.22
C ILE A 104 -13.24 -7.16 19.50
N SER A 105 -13.74 -7.97 18.57
CA SER A 105 -13.68 -9.43 18.69
C SER A 105 -12.32 -9.96 18.22
N MET A 106 -11.86 -11.08 18.78
CA MET A 106 -10.66 -11.78 18.29
C MET A 106 -10.77 -12.19 16.81
N SER A 107 -12.00 -12.46 16.33
CA SER A 107 -12.26 -12.75 14.92
C SER A 107 -11.93 -11.54 14.04
N THR A 108 -12.36 -10.34 14.44
CA THR A 108 -12.06 -9.08 13.74
C THR A 108 -10.55 -8.83 13.66
N VAL A 109 -9.82 -9.04 14.77
CA VAL A 109 -8.36 -8.89 14.80
C VAL A 109 -7.67 -9.85 13.83
N THR A 110 -8.12 -11.11 13.80
CA THR A 110 -7.56 -12.13 12.90
C THR A 110 -7.78 -11.74 11.43
N THR A 111 -8.98 -11.26 11.10
CA THR A 111 -9.30 -10.79 9.74
C THR A 111 -8.44 -9.60 9.33
N ILE A 112 -8.25 -8.61 10.21
CA ILE A 112 -7.39 -7.45 9.95
C ILE A 112 -5.94 -7.89 9.71
N ASN A 113 -5.40 -8.77 10.57
CA ASN A 113 -4.05 -9.28 10.41
C ASN A 113 -3.87 -9.99 9.06
N ASN A 114 -4.81 -10.86 8.70
CA ASN A 114 -4.76 -11.57 7.42
C ASN A 114 -4.84 -10.61 6.22
N HIS A 115 -5.65 -9.55 6.32
CA HIS A 115 -5.77 -8.53 5.29
C HIS A 115 -4.45 -7.77 5.09
N ILE A 116 -3.82 -7.33 6.19
CA ILE A 116 -2.51 -6.65 6.18
C ILE A 116 -1.44 -7.57 5.56
N CYS A 117 -1.34 -8.82 6.03
CA CYS A 117 -0.36 -9.77 5.51
C CYS A 117 -0.57 -10.04 4.01
N ASN A 118 -1.83 -10.12 3.56
CA ASN A 118 -2.12 -10.32 2.14
C ASN A 118 -1.71 -9.10 1.30
N ALA A 119 -2.04 -7.90 1.75
CA ALA A 119 -1.65 -6.66 1.06
C ALA A 119 -0.13 -6.54 0.93
N VAL A 120 0.62 -6.77 2.02
CA VAL A 120 2.09 -6.74 2.01
C VAL A 120 2.67 -7.77 1.03
N ARG A 121 2.13 -9.00 1.01
CA ARG A 121 2.57 -10.04 0.06
C ARG A 121 2.31 -9.63 -1.39
N GLN A 122 1.15 -9.03 -1.67
CA GLN A 122 0.80 -8.57 -3.01
C GLN A 122 1.70 -7.42 -3.48
N ILE A 123 1.97 -6.45 -2.60
CA ILE A 123 2.91 -5.36 -2.88
C ILE A 123 4.31 -5.92 -3.14
N HIS A 124 4.80 -6.81 -2.27
CA HIS A 124 6.11 -7.45 -2.45
C HIS A 124 6.19 -8.24 -3.77
N ALA A 125 5.15 -9.00 -4.12
CA ALA A 125 5.10 -9.74 -5.39
C ALA A 125 5.16 -8.80 -6.60
N ALA A 126 4.43 -7.68 -6.58
CA ALA A 126 4.46 -6.69 -7.64
C ALA A 126 5.84 -6.02 -7.80
N LEU A 127 6.58 -5.83 -6.70
CA LEU A 127 7.94 -5.29 -6.73
C LEU A 127 8.97 -6.31 -7.22
N ALA A 128 8.82 -7.59 -6.86
CA ALA A 128 9.76 -8.64 -7.26
C ALA A 128 9.74 -8.93 -8.77
N THR A 129 8.60 -8.72 -9.45
CA THR A 129 8.45 -9.03 -10.88
C THR A 129 9.25 -8.14 -11.83
N CYS A 130 9.87 -7.05 -11.34
CA CYS A 130 10.74 -6.20 -12.16
C CYS A 130 12.20 -6.72 -12.28
N SER A 131 12.53 -7.89 -11.72
CA SER A 131 13.92 -8.39 -11.65
C SER A 131 14.30 -9.45 -12.70
N SER A 132 13.43 -9.75 -13.68
CA SER A 132 13.71 -10.79 -14.68
C SER A 132 13.31 -10.39 -16.11
N GLU A 133 14.18 -9.64 -16.79
CA GLU A 133 14.21 -9.62 -18.26
C GLU A 133 15.42 -10.46 -18.73
N PRO A 134 15.23 -11.64 -19.34
CA PRO A 134 16.33 -12.36 -19.96
C PRO A 134 16.76 -11.62 -21.22
N ALA A 135 18.02 -11.19 -21.26
CA ALA A 135 18.63 -10.53 -22.40
C ALA A 135 18.42 -11.36 -23.69
N PRO A 136 18.09 -10.73 -24.84
CA PRO A 136 17.98 -11.46 -26.09
C PRO A 136 19.35 -12.04 -26.46
N SER A 137 19.39 -13.36 -26.66
CA SER A 137 20.58 -14.09 -27.10
C SER A 137 21.04 -13.56 -28.45
N SER A 138 22.20 -12.90 -28.48
CA SER A 138 22.87 -12.48 -29.70
C SER A 138 23.38 -13.72 -30.46
N HIS A 139 22.84 -13.92 -31.66
CA HIS A 139 23.39 -14.81 -32.69
C HIS A 139 24.63 -14.19 -33.36
#